data_AF-A0A398CKZ5-F1
#
_entry.id   AF-A0A398CKZ5-F1
#
_cell.length_a   1.000
_cell.length_b   1.000
_cell.length_c   1.000
_cell.angle_alpha   90.00
_cell.angle_beta   90.00
_cell.angle_gamma   90.00
#
_symmetry.space_group_name_H-M   'P 1'
#
loop_
_entity.id
_entity.type
_entity.pdbx_description
1 polymer ?
#
loop_
_entity_poly.entity_id
_entity_poly.type
_entity_poly.pdbx_seq_one_letter_code
_entity_poly.pdbx_strand_id
1 'polypeptide(L)'
;MSADGKTIAFNSHKSFVPEDTGSSDFDVYWYDWHDPNATKLVWLSGLIENRKYSGTVKVDSSGRYAVFNITLAKQFLYVLRFRQRRTAGTVPEPLMTVPASSPMTLDYITSHSISGDGRYVLFSSQGKIVPGDTDNVTNLFVRDRWSKRRRWSACPTIRR
;
A
#
# COMPACT_ATOMS: atom_id res chain seq x y z
N MET A 1 -11.57 2.88 6.11
CA MET A 1 -12.98 2.64 5.75
C MET A 1 -13.37 3.65 4.69
N SER A 2 -14.20 3.27 3.72
CA SER A 2 -14.80 4.18 2.74
C SER A 2 -15.79 5.14 3.39
N ALA A 3 -16.13 6.23 2.70
CA ALA A 3 -17.04 7.25 3.21
C ALA A 3 -18.48 6.75 3.36
N ASP A 4 -18.89 5.77 2.57
CA ASP A 4 -20.21 5.14 2.67
C ASP A 4 -20.26 3.98 3.70
N GLY A 5 -19.13 3.67 4.34
CA GLY A 5 -19.02 2.60 5.32
C GLY A 5 -19.12 1.18 4.76
N LYS A 6 -19.19 1.00 3.43
CA LYS A 6 -19.40 -0.32 2.80
C LYS A 6 -18.11 -1.06 2.48
N THR A 7 -16.98 -0.36 2.48
CA THR A 7 -15.65 -0.94 2.30
C THR A 7 -14.77 -0.69 3.52
N ILE A 8 -14.24 -1.76 4.09
CA ILE A 8 -13.32 -1.72 5.23
C ILE A 8 -12.08 -2.52 4.86
N ALA A 9 -10.91 -1.92 4.96
CA ALA A 9 -9.66 -2.68 4.99
C ALA A 9 -9.05 -2.56 6.37
N PHE A 10 -8.52 -3.66 6.87
CA PHE A 10 -7.95 -3.77 8.20
C PHE A 10 -6.78 -4.75 8.20
N ASN A 11 -5.97 -4.70 9.26
CA ASN A 11 -4.91 -5.67 9.49
C ASN A 11 -5.14 -6.47 10.77
N SER A 12 -4.72 -7.73 10.80
CA SER A 12 -4.94 -8.65 11.92
C SER A 12 -3.89 -9.75 11.99
N HIS A 13 -3.55 -10.21 13.20
CA HIS A 13 -2.77 -11.43 13.44
C HIS A 13 -3.61 -12.72 13.41
N LYS A 14 -4.94 -12.56 13.40
CA LYS A 14 -5.90 -13.66 13.29
C LYS A 14 -6.30 -13.85 11.84
N SER A 15 -6.23 -15.09 11.38
CA SER A 15 -6.80 -15.54 10.11
C SER A 15 -8.32 -15.48 10.13
N PHE A 16 -8.90 -14.88 9.10
CA PHE A 16 -10.36 -14.75 8.95
C PHE A 16 -10.94 -15.51 7.74
N VAL A 17 -10.09 -16.12 6.92
CA VAL A 17 -10.50 -16.93 5.77
C VAL A 17 -9.71 -18.26 5.77
N PRO A 18 -10.29 -19.38 5.31
CA PRO A 18 -9.62 -20.69 5.34
C PRO A 18 -8.33 -20.78 4.52
N GLU A 19 -8.25 -20.02 3.43
CA GLU A 19 -7.07 -19.94 2.56
C GLU A 19 -5.91 -19.18 3.21
N ASP A 20 -6.19 -18.42 4.27
CA ASP A 20 -5.17 -17.72 5.04
C ASP A 20 -4.36 -18.70 5.89
N THR A 21 -3.31 -19.16 5.25
CA THR A 21 -2.25 -20.01 5.80
C THR A 21 -1.07 -19.17 6.30
N GLY A 22 -1.26 -17.85 6.47
CA GLY A 22 -0.26 -16.88 6.89
C GLY A 22 0.33 -17.14 8.27
N SER A 23 1.52 -16.55 8.51
CA SER A 23 2.27 -16.63 9.77
C SER A 23 1.56 -15.85 10.90
N SER A 24 2.13 -15.90 12.12
CA SER A 24 1.72 -15.08 13.28
C SER A 24 1.83 -13.56 13.09
N ASP A 25 2.06 -13.06 11.88
CA ASP A 25 2.27 -11.65 11.57
C ASP A 25 0.95 -10.95 11.24
N PHE A 26 0.98 -9.63 11.02
CA PHE A 26 -0.19 -8.94 10.53
C PHE A 26 -0.46 -9.33 9.07
N ASP A 27 -1.71 -9.66 8.79
CA ASP A 27 -2.29 -9.83 7.47
C ASP A 27 -3.25 -8.69 7.15
N VAL A 28 -3.30 -8.28 5.88
CA VAL A 28 -4.19 -7.23 5.39
C VAL A 28 -5.40 -7.87 4.73
N TYR A 29 -6.57 -7.46 5.17
CA TYR A 29 -7.85 -7.89 4.63
C TYR A 29 -8.63 -6.73 4.05
N TRP A 30 -9.51 -7.07 3.12
CA TRP A 30 -10.46 -6.18 2.50
C TRP A 30 -11.85 -6.76 2.64
N TYR A 31 -12.75 -5.97 3.20
CA TYR A 31 -14.15 -6.30 3.42
C TYR A 31 -15.05 -5.37 2.63
N ASP A 32 -15.99 -5.93 1.89
CA ASP A 32 -16.88 -5.23 0.96
C ASP A 32 -18.32 -5.74 1.12
N TRP A 33 -19.26 -4.86 1.47
CA TRP A 33 -20.70 -5.16 1.56
C TRP A 33 -21.51 -4.45 0.47
N HIS A 34 -20.92 -4.11 -0.68
CA HIS A 34 -21.69 -3.51 -1.77
C HIS A 34 -22.67 -4.49 -2.42
N ASP A 35 -22.27 -5.75 -2.56
CA ASP A 35 -23.11 -6.84 -3.08
C ASP A 35 -23.29 -7.93 -2.01
N PRO A 36 -24.52 -8.21 -1.55
CA PRO A 36 -24.76 -9.23 -0.54
C PRO A 36 -24.44 -10.66 -1.03
N ASN A 37 -24.39 -10.88 -2.35
CA ASN A 37 -24.16 -12.19 -2.96
C ASN A 37 -22.69 -12.43 -3.36
N ALA A 38 -21.85 -11.39 -3.30
CA ALA A 38 -20.43 -11.51 -3.63
C ALA A 38 -19.59 -11.92 -2.41
N THR A 39 -18.37 -12.42 -2.67
CA THR A 39 -17.36 -12.60 -1.63
C THR A 39 -17.06 -11.26 -0.96
N LYS A 40 -17.37 -11.17 0.34
CA LYS A 40 -17.21 -9.93 1.09
C LYS A 40 -15.80 -9.73 1.60
N LEU A 41 -15.14 -10.80 2.05
CA LEU A 41 -13.83 -10.73 2.68
C LEU A 41 -12.76 -11.34 1.78
N VAL A 42 -11.68 -10.59 1.57
CA VAL A 42 -10.53 -11.01 0.77
C VAL A 42 -9.26 -10.80 1.60
N TRP A 43 -8.45 -11.84 1.70
CA TRP A 43 -7.09 -11.76 2.25
C TRP A 43 -6.15 -11.14 1.21
N LEU A 44 -5.93 -9.83 1.29
CA LEU A 44 -5.14 -9.08 0.30
C LEU A 44 -3.65 -9.39 0.36
N SER A 45 -3.09 -9.53 1.57
CA SER A 45 -1.65 -9.84 1.72
C SER A 45 -1.31 -11.20 1.13
N GLY A 46 -2.20 -12.19 1.26
CA GLY A 46 -2.03 -13.54 0.71
C GLY A 46 -1.93 -13.62 -0.81
N LEU A 47 -2.45 -12.62 -1.53
CA LEU A 47 -2.36 -12.55 -2.99
C LEU A 47 -0.94 -12.20 -3.49
N ILE A 48 -0.01 -11.88 -2.59
CA ILE A 48 1.34 -11.43 -2.93
C ILE A 48 2.35 -12.54 -2.65
N GLU A 49 3.05 -12.94 -3.70
CA GLU A 49 4.12 -13.93 -3.63
C GLU A 49 5.33 -13.42 -2.81
N ASN A 50 6.02 -14.35 -2.15
CA ASN A 50 7.24 -14.08 -1.37
C ASN A 50 7.07 -13.05 -0.24
N ARG A 51 5.84 -12.78 0.21
CA ARG A 51 5.61 -11.91 1.37
C ARG A 51 6.25 -12.50 2.63
N LYS A 52 6.74 -11.61 3.49
CA LYS A 52 7.27 -11.91 4.82
C LYS A 52 6.34 -11.41 5.92
N TYR A 53 6.00 -10.13 5.89
CA TYR A 53 5.06 -9.51 6.81
C TYR A 53 4.31 -8.37 6.10
N SER A 54 3.05 -8.16 6.46
CA SER A 54 2.29 -6.99 6.02
C SER A 54 2.07 -6.02 7.18
N GLY A 55 1.70 -4.78 6.87
CA GLY A 55 1.54 -3.72 7.86
C GLY A 55 0.17 -3.10 7.85
N THR A 56 0.14 -1.78 8.08
CA THR A 56 -1.12 -1.06 8.13
C THR A 56 -1.71 -0.89 6.74
N VAL A 57 -3.03 -0.77 6.67
CA VAL A 57 -3.77 -0.46 5.45
C VAL A 57 -4.59 0.82 5.62
N LYS A 58 -4.78 1.54 4.51
CA LYS A 58 -5.63 2.75 4.39
C LYS A 58 -6.47 2.62 3.12
N VAL A 59 -7.68 3.16 3.15
CA VAL A 59 -8.64 3.09 2.04
C VAL A 59 -9.10 4.50 1.70
N ASP A 60 -9.28 4.80 0.41
CA ASP A 60 -9.84 6.07 -0.04
C ASP A 60 -11.34 6.19 0.27
N SER A 61 -11.89 7.40 0.21
CA SER A 61 -13.31 7.65 0.51
C SER A 61 -14.24 6.87 -0.43
N SER A 62 -13.82 6.59 -1.66
CA SER A 62 -14.64 5.80 -2.59
C SER A 62 -14.64 4.30 -2.31
N GLY A 63 -13.78 3.80 -1.42
CA GLY A 63 -13.65 2.38 -1.18
C GLY A 63 -13.08 1.60 -2.36
N ARG A 64 -12.49 2.27 -3.36
CA ARG A 64 -11.99 1.62 -4.58
C ARG A 64 -10.50 1.35 -4.52
N TYR A 65 -9.77 2.03 -3.63
CA TYR A 65 -8.33 1.95 -3.53
C TYR A 65 -7.89 1.76 -2.08
N ALA A 66 -7.14 0.68 -1.82
CA ALA A 66 -6.33 0.55 -0.61
C ALA A 66 -4.88 0.94 -0.90
N VAL A 67 -4.19 1.44 0.12
CA VAL A 67 -2.73 1.44 0.20
C VAL A 67 -2.30 0.73 1.46
N PHE A 68 -1.30 -0.15 1.35
CA PHE A 68 -0.73 -0.85 2.50
C PHE A 68 0.73 -1.16 2.26
N ASN A 69 1.47 -1.35 3.35
CA ASN A 69 2.87 -1.71 3.31
C ASN A 69 3.06 -3.23 3.46
N ILE A 70 4.01 -3.81 2.71
CA ILE A 70 4.38 -5.23 2.83
C ILE A 70 5.88 -5.42 2.59
N THR A 71 6.51 -6.30 3.36
CA THR A 71 7.90 -6.71 3.14
C THR A 71 7.97 -8.04 2.43
N LEU A 72 8.88 -8.17 1.48
CA LEU A 72 9.14 -9.41 0.75
C LEU A 72 10.47 -10.05 1.19
N ALA A 73 10.64 -11.34 0.92
CA ALA A 73 11.79 -12.13 1.36
C ALA A 73 13.17 -11.65 0.87
N LYS A 74 13.22 -10.90 -0.24
CA LYS A 74 14.49 -10.46 -0.88
C LYS A 74 14.63 -8.94 -1.05
N GLN A 75 13.56 -8.14 -0.86
CA GLN A 75 13.53 -6.68 -1.08
C GLN A 75 12.41 -5.97 -0.28
N PHE A 76 12.57 -4.64 -0.12
CA PHE A 76 11.93 -3.69 0.79
C PHE A 76 10.41 -3.54 0.75
N LEU A 77 9.89 -2.81 1.75
CA LEU A 77 8.49 -2.40 1.94
C LEU A 77 7.86 -1.80 0.68
N TYR A 78 6.76 -2.39 0.21
CA TYR A 78 5.99 -1.87 -0.92
C TYR A 78 4.73 -1.16 -0.46
N VAL A 79 4.44 0.02 -1.01
CA VAL A 79 3.07 0.54 -1.04
C VAL A 79 2.35 -0.11 -2.21
N LEU A 80 1.42 -1.00 -1.91
CA LEU A 80 0.59 -1.65 -2.94
C LEU A 80 -0.76 -0.97 -3.03
N ARG A 81 -1.33 -0.96 -4.24
CA ARG A 81 -2.72 -0.57 -4.45
C ARG A 81 -3.56 -1.76 -4.88
N PHE A 82 -4.68 -1.95 -4.19
CA PHE A 82 -5.72 -2.85 -4.66
C PHE A 82 -6.84 -2.04 -5.31
N ARG A 83 -7.43 -2.56 -6.39
CA ARG A 83 -8.56 -1.93 -7.09
C ARG A 83 -9.73 -2.89 -7.14
N GLN A 84 -10.80 -2.55 -6.44
CA GLN A 84 -12.05 -3.32 -6.31
C GLN A 84 -12.67 -3.80 -7.65
N ARG A 85 -12.43 -3.09 -8.76
CA ARG A 85 -12.99 -3.41 -10.09
C ARG A 85 -12.40 -4.66 -10.77
N ARG A 86 -11.61 -5.46 -10.07
CA ARG A 86 -11.11 -6.73 -10.59
C ARG A 86 -11.44 -7.82 -9.57
N THR A 87 -11.98 -8.92 -10.08
CA THR A 87 -12.47 -10.11 -9.39
C THR A 87 -11.64 -10.53 -8.18
N ALA A 88 -12.28 -11.24 -7.25
CA ALA A 88 -11.60 -11.96 -6.17
C ALA A 88 -10.38 -12.73 -6.74
N GLY A 89 -9.22 -12.59 -6.09
CA GLY A 89 -7.95 -13.15 -6.57
C GLY A 89 -7.06 -12.20 -7.39
N THR A 90 -7.49 -10.96 -7.66
CA THR A 90 -6.62 -9.98 -8.34
C THR A 90 -5.45 -9.56 -7.46
N VAL A 91 -4.24 -9.83 -7.90
CA VAL A 91 -3.02 -9.40 -7.19
C VAL A 91 -2.95 -7.86 -7.13
N PRO A 92 -2.77 -7.26 -5.93
CA PRO A 92 -2.53 -5.84 -5.77
C PRO A 92 -1.32 -5.36 -6.60
N GLU A 93 -1.47 -4.25 -7.31
CA GLU A 93 -0.38 -3.69 -8.12
C GLU A 93 0.54 -2.82 -7.25
N PRO A 94 1.87 -2.85 -7.42
CA PRO A 94 2.75 -1.91 -6.75
C PRO A 94 2.40 -0.48 -7.18
N LEU A 95 2.05 0.37 -6.21
CA LEU A 95 1.87 1.78 -6.46
C LEU A 95 3.21 2.42 -6.84
N MET A 96 4.29 1.87 -6.29
CA MET A 96 5.65 2.29 -6.51
C MET A 96 6.53 1.08 -6.84
N THR A 97 7.27 1.18 -7.94
CA THR A 97 8.39 0.30 -8.24
C THR A 97 9.63 1.16 -8.47
N VAL A 98 10.72 0.81 -7.81
CA VAL A 98 12.04 1.32 -8.14
C VAL A 98 12.64 0.35 -9.16
N PRO A 99 12.98 0.80 -10.39
CA PRO A 99 13.60 -0.07 -11.38
C PRO A 99 14.90 -0.65 -10.81
N ALA A 100 15.15 -1.94 -11.05
CA ALA A 100 16.35 -2.62 -10.54
C ALA A 100 17.68 -1.97 -11.00
N SER A 101 17.66 -1.23 -12.11
CA SER A 101 18.79 -0.46 -12.65
C SER A 101 18.85 0.99 -12.20
N SER A 102 17.92 1.43 -11.33
CA SER A 102 17.91 2.80 -10.81
C SER A 102 18.88 2.94 -9.63
N PRO A 103 19.58 4.08 -9.49
CA PRO A 103 20.31 4.39 -8.25
C PRO A 103 19.35 4.72 -7.08
N MET A 104 18.04 4.80 -7.34
CA MET A 104 17.04 5.03 -6.31
C MET A 104 16.89 3.80 -5.42
N THR A 105 16.49 4.02 -4.17
CA THR A 105 16.15 2.94 -3.24
C THR A 105 14.81 3.23 -2.60
N LEU A 106 13.98 2.19 -2.46
CA LEU A 106 12.89 2.17 -1.50
C LEU A 106 13.50 1.64 -0.21
N ASP A 107 13.72 2.49 0.78
CA ASP A 107 14.08 2.04 2.13
C ASP A 107 12.82 1.92 3.00
N TYR A 108 12.99 1.62 4.28
CA TYR A 108 11.93 1.41 5.25
C TYR A 108 10.84 2.50 5.20
N ILE A 109 9.59 2.09 4.97
CA ILE A 109 8.43 2.99 4.99
C ILE A 109 7.86 3.02 6.40
N THR A 110 7.98 4.16 7.08
CA THR A 110 7.54 4.33 8.47
C THR A 110 6.08 4.74 8.59
N SER A 111 5.52 5.40 7.58
CA SER A 111 4.12 5.81 7.54
C SER A 111 3.63 5.98 6.11
N HIS A 112 2.31 5.82 5.91
CA HIS A 112 1.66 6.05 4.62
C HIS A 112 0.19 6.46 4.79
N SER A 113 -0.35 7.12 3.78
CA SER A 113 -1.74 7.58 3.72
C SER A 113 -2.20 7.79 2.27
N ILE A 114 -3.52 7.75 2.05
CA ILE A 114 -4.16 8.06 0.77
C ILE A 114 -5.19 9.17 0.99
N SER A 115 -5.27 10.13 0.06
CA SER A 115 -6.29 11.19 0.09
C SER A 115 -7.69 10.61 -0.10
N GLY A 116 -8.72 11.32 0.37
CA GLY A 116 -10.11 10.85 0.30
C GLY A 116 -10.57 10.56 -1.14
N ASP A 117 -10.20 11.39 -2.11
CA ASP A 117 -10.48 11.16 -3.53
C ASP A 117 -9.59 10.06 -4.17
N GLY A 118 -8.65 9.51 -3.41
CA GLY A 118 -7.66 8.56 -3.87
C GLY A 118 -6.68 9.14 -4.88
N ARG A 119 -6.55 10.46 -5.03
CA ARG A 119 -5.62 11.07 -5.99
C ARG A 119 -4.18 11.05 -5.49
N TYR A 120 -3.95 11.40 -4.24
CA TYR A 120 -2.63 11.53 -3.65
C TYR A 120 -2.34 10.37 -2.70
N VAL A 121 -1.13 9.84 -2.76
CA VAL A 121 -0.61 8.92 -1.75
C VAL A 121 0.64 9.54 -1.15
N LEU A 122 0.65 9.66 0.18
CA LEU A 122 1.77 10.15 0.98
C LEU A 122 2.44 8.97 1.65
N PHE A 123 3.77 8.98 1.72
CA PHE A 123 4.50 8.06 2.57
C PHE A 123 5.84 8.66 3.01
N SER A 124 6.38 8.16 4.12
CA SER A 124 7.69 8.55 4.63
C SER A 124 8.69 7.43 4.44
N SER A 125 9.88 7.74 3.94
CA SER A 125 10.96 6.76 3.75
C SER A 125 12.33 7.44 3.87
N GLN A 126 13.35 6.66 4.25
CA GLN A 126 14.77 7.05 4.15
C GLN A 126 15.36 6.72 2.77
N GLY A 127 14.53 6.21 1.85
CA GLY A 127 14.95 5.82 0.52
C GLY A 127 15.25 7.02 -0.38
N LYS A 128 16.24 6.87 -1.25
CA LYS A 128 16.67 7.90 -2.21
C LYS A 128 15.78 7.87 -3.45
N ILE A 129 14.55 8.35 -3.31
CA ILE A 129 13.49 8.14 -4.31
C ILE A 129 13.44 9.25 -5.36
N VAL A 130 14.13 10.37 -5.13
CA VAL A 130 14.24 11.49 -6.07
C VAL A 130 15.72 11.79 -6.35
N PRO A 131 16.06 12.21 -7.59
CA PRO A 131 17.42 12.63 -7.90
C PRO A 131 17.83 13.81 -7.00
N GLY A 132 19.03 13.71 -6.42
CA GLY A 132 19.56 14.73 -5.50
C GLY A 132 19.23 14.50 -4.02
N ASP A 133 18.43 13.49 -3.69
CA ASP A 133 18.27 13.03 -2.30
C ASP A 133 19.51 12.22 -1.87
N THR A 134 20.31 12.80 -1.00
CA THR A 134 21.62 12.25 -0.60
C THR A 134 21.77 12.05 0.90
N ASP A 135 20.88 12.61 1.71
CA ASP A 135 20.91 12.40 3.15
C ASP A 135 20.18 11.09 3.52
N ASN A 136 20.55 10.48 4.65
CA ASN A 136 19.89 9.27 5.15
C ASN A 136 18.75 9.63 6.10
N VAL A 137 18.05 10.74 5.81
CA VAL A 137 16.99 11.28 6.65
C VAL A 137 15.64 10.84 6.10
N THR A 138 14.66 10.65 6.98
CA THR A 138 13.30 10.32 6.57
C THR A 138 12.68 11.51 5.85
N ASN A 139 12.40 11.34 4.55
CA ASN A 139 11.74 12.31 3.71
C ASN A 139 10.25 11.95 3.50
N LEU A 140 9.43 12.96 3.22
CA LEU A 140 8.03 12.79 2.85
C LEU A 140 7.88 12.83 1.34
N PHE A 141 7.26 11.78 0.79
CA PHE A 141 7.01 11.62 -0.63
C PHE A 141 5.53 11.63 -0.94
N VAL A 142 5.14 12.44 -1.92
CA VAL A 142 3.77 12.47 -2.44
C VAL A 142 3.72 11.95 -3.86
N ARG A 143 2.75 11.08 -4.12
CA ARG A 143 2.42 10.56 -5.44
C ARG A 143 1.06 11.04 -5.90
N ASP A 144 1.05 11.83 -6.96
CA ASP A 144 -0.17 12.08 -7.74
C ASP A 144 -0.44 10.86 -8.65
N ARG A 145 -1.58 10.19 -8.46
CA ARG A 145 -1.99 9.02 -9.25
C ARG A 145 -2.73 9.37 -10.54
N TRP A 146 -3.22 10.60 -10.68
CA TRP A 146 -3.89 11.06 -11.89
C TRP A 146 -2.89 11.63 -12.90
N SER A 147 -1.72 12.06 -12.42
CA SER A 147 -0.62 12.43 -13.29
C SER A 147 -0.16 11.24 -14.14
N LYS A 148 -0.15 11.42 -15.46
CA LYS A 148 0.46 10.47 -16.40
C LYS A 148 1.99 10.39 -16.23
N ARG A 149 2.60 11.37 -15.55
CA ARG A 149 4.03 11.36 -15.24
C ARG A 149 4.26 10.63 -13.93
N ARG A 150 5.07 9.58 -13.97
CA ARG A 150 5.52 8.86 -12.77
C ARG A 150 6.55 9.67 -11.96
N ARG A 151 6.29 10.96 -11.69
CA ARG A 151 7.20 11.82 -10.92
C ARG A 151 6.82 11.82 -9.44
N TRP A 152 7.84 11.83 -8.59
CA TRP A 152 7.74 11.96 -7.14
C TRP A 152 8.17 13.37 -6.78
N SER A 153 7.56 13.92 -5.74
CA SER A 153 8.07 15.14 -5.11
C SER A 153 8.44 14.78 -3.67
N ALA A 154 9.69 15.03 -3.31
CA ALA A 154 10.11 15.00 -1.91
C ALA A 154 9.89 16.38 -1.31
N CYS A 155 9.36 16.42 -0.09
CA CYS A 155 9.48 17.59 0.75
C CYS A 155 10.68 17.33 1.69
N PRO A 156 11.86 17.93 1.46
CA PRO A 156 12.92 17.89 2.45
C PRO A 156 12.35 18.56 3.70
N THR A 157 12.52 17.89 4.85
CA THR A 157 11.97 18.30 6.13
C THR A 157 12.12 19.81 6.34
N ILE A 158 11.08 20.49 6.85
CA ILE A 158 11.21 21.86 7.36
C ILE A 158 12.30 21.81 8.42
N ARG A 159 13.49 22.33 8.11
CA ARG A 159 14.50 22.61 9.12
C ARG A 159 13.88 23.67 10.02
N ARG A 160 13.63 23.29 11.29
CA ARG A 160 13.46 24.29 12.34
C ARG A 160 14.80 24.97 12.60
#